data_AF-A0A2Z5X2G1-F1
#
_entry.id   AF-A0A2Z5X2G1-F1
#
_cell.length_a   1.000
_cell.length_b   1.000
_cell.length_c   1.000
_cell.angle_alpha   90.00
_cell.angle_beta   90.00
_cell.angle_gamma   90.00
#
_symmetry.space_group_name_H-M   'P 1'
#
loop_
_entity.id
_entity.type
_entity.pdbx_description
1 polymer ?
#
loop_
_entity_poly.entity_id
_entity_poly.type
_entity_poly.pdbx_seq_one_letter_code
_entity_poly.pdbx_strand_id
1 'polypeptide(L)'
;MTTVQFKTDNSVELELLQKINQALPEELQQQYNDLSAKMRSQTITPEEHQDLLTLIDIVEQADGDRLQHLIQLSQLRNISLAELMKQLQIHPQLVYV
;
A
#
# COMPACT_ATOMS: atom_id res chain seq x y z
N MET A 1 -8.98 -25.91 29.51
CA MET A 1 -8.70 -26.09 28.06
C MET A 1 -8.37 -24.72 27.50
N THR A 2 -7.09 -24.32 27.48
CA THR A 2 -6.69 -22.98 27.03
C THR A 2 -5.30 -23.05 26.39
N THR A 3 -5.22 -23.60 25.19
CA THR A 3 -3.97 -23.65 24.41
C THR A 3 -4.28 -23.64 22.92
N VAL A 4 -4.83 -22.53 22.38
CA VAL A 4 -4.88 -22.34 20.92
C VAL A 4 -4.73 -20.87 20.48
N GLN A 5 -5.14 -19.87 21.28
CA GLN A 5 -5.19 -18.45 20.84
C GLN A 5 -3.83 -17.88 20.38
N PHE A 6 -2.74 -18.13 21.11
CA PHE A 6 -1.42 -17.50 20.85
C PHE A 6 -0.76 -17.87 19.52
N LYS A 7 -1.10 -19.01 18.91
CA LYS A 7 -0.43 -19.48 17.69
C LYS A 7 -1.06 -18.87 16.43
N THR A 8 -2.35 -18.57 16.48
CA THR A 8 -3.14 -18.02 15.37
C THR A 8 -2.92 -16.52 15.21
N ASP A 9 -2.85 -15.78 16.33
CA ASP A 9 -2.63 -14.34 16.30
C ASP A 9 -1.27 -13.99 15.67
N ASN A 10 -0.24 -14.79 15.97
CA ASN A 10 1.11 -14.60 15.42
C ASN A 10 1.21 -14.91 13.90
N SER A 11 0.42 -15.86 13.38
CA SER A 11 0.40 -16.15 11.94
C SER A 11 -0.34 -15.10 11.14
N VAL A 12 -1.47 -14.60 11.66
CA VAL A 12 -2.25 -13.54 11.02
C VAL A 12 -1.48 -12.22 11.05
N GLU A 13 -0.84 -11.90 12.17
CA GLU A 13 0.01 -10.72 12.28
C GLU A 13 1.17 -10.74 11.28
N LEU A 14 1.84 -11.88 11.12
CA LEU A 14 2.92 -12.02 10.14
C LEU A 14 2.41 -11.81 8.70
N GLU A 15 1.25 -12.37 8.35
CA GLU A 15 0.64 -12.20 7.04
C GLU A 15 0.28 -10.73 6.76
N LEU A 16 -0.31 -10.04 7.75
CA LEU A 16 -0.63 -8.62 7.65
C LEU A 16 0.65 -7.79 7.45
N LEU A 17 1.70 -8.06 8.19
CA LEU A 17 2.98 -7.38 8.04
C LEU A 17 3.61 -7.63 6.66
N GLN A 18 3.48 -8.84 6.10
CA GLN A 18 3.94 -9.13 4.74
C GLN A 18 3.17 -8.30 3.71
N LYS A 19 1.83 -8.25 3.81
CA LYS A 19 0.98 -7.47 2.91
C LYS A 19 1.21 -5.97 3.02
N ILE A 20 1.42 -5.44 4.24
CA ILE A 20 1.72 -4.02 4.49
C ILE A 20 3.06 -3.59 3.86
N ASN A 21 4.03 -4.51 3.83
CA ASN A 21 5.38 -4.25 3.30
C ASN A 21 5.54 -4.69 1.84
N GLN A 22 4.47 -5.17 1.20
CA GLN A 22 4.50 -5.56 -0.20
C GLN A 22 4.56 -4.30 -1.08
N ALA A 23 5.69 -4.09 -1.74
CA ALA A 23 5.84 -3.04 -2.73
C ALA A 23 5.14 -3.44 -4.05
N LEU A 24 4.77 -2.44 -4.85
CA LEU A 24 4.38 -2.67 -6.23
C LEU A 24 5.56 -3.31 -7.01
N PRO A 25 5.27 -4.16 -8.02
CA PRO A 25 6.28 -4.66 -8.94
C PRO A 25 7.13 -3.52 -9.50
N GLU A 26 8.45 -3.70 -9.53
CA GLU A 26 9.41 -2.67 -9.95
C GLU A 26 9.09 -2.14 -11.35
N GLU A 27 8.70 -3.03 -12.27
CA GLU A 27 8.31 -2.69 -13.63
C GLU A 27 7.10 -1.74 -13.67
N LEU A 28 6.08 -1.97 -12.86
CA LEU A 28 4.91 -1.10 -12.77
C LEU A 28 5.28 0.26 -12.17
N GLN A 29 6.13 0.26 -11.14
CA GLN A 29 6.59 1.50 -10.52
C GLN A 29 7.43 2.33 -11.48
N GLN A 30 8.30 1.71 -12.28
CA GLN A 30 9.08 2.37 -13.33
C GLN A 30 8.17 2.96 -14.41
N GLN A 31 7.22 2.18 -14.92
CA GLN A 31 6.27 2.65 -15.94
C GLN A 31 5.45 3.86 -15.44
N TYR A 32 4.95 3.79 -14.21
CA TYR A 32 4.23 4.90 -13.59
C TYR A 32 5.09 6.16 -13.51
N ASN A 33 6.34 6.03 -13.07
CA ASN A 33 7.27 7.15 -12.94
C ASN A 33 7.58 7.79 -14.31
N ASP A 34 7.83 6.97 -15.32
CA ASP A 34 8.15 7.43 -16.67
C ASP A 34 6.97 8.17 -17.31
N LEU A 35 5.76 7.61 -17.21
CA LEU A 35 4.55 8.25 -17.73
C LEU A 35 4.18 9.51 -16.93
N SER A 36 4.34 9.50 -15.60
CA SER A 36 4.18 10.68 -14.77
C SER A 36 5.16 11.80 -15.14
N ALA A 37 6.41 11.45 -15.46
CA ALA A 37 7.40 12.41 -15.92
C ALA A 37 7.01 13.01 -17.28
N LYS A 38 6.57 12.18 -18.23
CA LYS A 38 6.06 12.62 -19.54
C LYS A 38 4.84 13.53 -19.41
N MET A 39 3.92 13.23 -18.49
CA MET A 39 2.76 14.07 -18.20
C MET A 39 3.20 15.44 -17.70
N ARG A 40 4.14 15.49 -16.74
CA ARG A 40 4.69 16.75 -16.19
C ARG A 40 5.44 17.56 -17.25
N SER A 41 6.13 16.92 -18.19
CA SER A 41 6.80 17.57 -19.32
C SER A 41 5.89 17.86 -20.52
N GLN A 42 4.60 17.52 -20.45
CA GLN A 42 3.63 17.68 -21.54
C GLN A 42 4.03 16.97 -22.85
N THR A 43 4.79 15.88 -22.74
CA THR A 43 5.24 15.06 -23.88
C THR A 43 4.50 13.73 -23.99
N ILE A 44 3.54 13.49 -23.11
CA ILE A 44 2.74 12.26 -23.05
C ILE A 44 1.81 12.16 -24.27
N THR A 45 1.73 10.99 -24.91
CA THR A 45 0.75 10.76 -25.97
C THR A 45 -0.64 10.46 -25.39
N PRO A 46 -1.72 10.55 -26.19
CA PRO A 46 -3.04 10.14 -25.74
C PRO A 46 -3.11 8.67 -25.28
N GLU A 47 -2.42 7.76 -25.95
CA GLU A 47 -2.36 6.35 -25.54
C GLU A 47 -1.61 6.21 -24.20
N GLU A 48 -0.44 6.83 -24.08
CA GLU A 48 0.35 6.83 -22.85
C GLU A 48 -0.40 7.46 -21.67
N HIS A 49 -1.23 8.47 -21.93
CA HIS A 49 -2.09 9.06 -20.90
C HIS A 49 -3.15 8.08 -20.41
N GLN A 50 -3.73 7.28 -21.32
CA GLN A 50 -4.68 6.24 -20.93
C GLN A 50 -4.01 5.11 -20.12
N ASP A 51 -2.77 4.77 -20.48
CA ASP A 51 -1.96 3.82 -19.70
C ASP A 51 -1.64 4.38 -18.31
N LEU A 52 -1.30 5.67 -18.21
CA LEU A 52 -1.06 6.34 -16.92
C LEU A 52 -2.30 6.32 -16.03
N LEU A 53 -3.50 6.59 -16.55
CA LEU A 53 -4.75 6.49 -15.78
C LEU A 53 -4.94 5.07 -15.22
N THR A 54 -4.67 4.05 -16.04
CA THR A 54 -4.78 2.65 -15.61
C THR A 54 -3.78 2.33 -14.50
N LEU A 55 -2.56 2.86 -14.58
CA LEU A 55 -1.55 2.69 -13.54
C LEU A 55 -1.92 3.44 -12.26
N ILE A 56 -2.52 4.63 -12.35
CA ILE A 56 -3.03 5.36 -11.18
C ILE A 56 -4.05 4.52 -10.43
N ASP A 57 -5.03 3.94 -11.14
CA ASP A 57 -6.05 3.09 -10.53
C ASP A 57 -5.43 1.89 -9.78
N ILE A 58 -4.38 1.28 -10.35
CA ILE A 58 -3.65 0.17 -9.72
C ILE A 58 -2.92 0.64 -8.44
N VAL A 59 -2.26 1.80 -8.48
CA VAL A 59 -1.54 2.35 -7.33
C VAL A 59 -2.52 2.71 -6.22
N GLU A 60 -3.62 3.40 -6.54
CA GLU A 60 -4.64 3.78 -5.56
C GLU A 60 -5.29 2.56 -4.91
N GLN A 61 -5.55 1.51 -5.69
CA GLN A 61 -6.09 0.27 -5.15
C GLN A 61 -5.10 -0.41 -4.21
N ALA A 62 -3.81 -0.47 -4.57
CA ALA A 62 -2.77 -1.04 -3.71
C ALA A 62 -2.62 -0.25 -2.40
N ASP A 63 -2.70 1.09 -2.45
CA ASP A 63 -2.67 1.96 -1.28
C ASP A 63 -3.90 1.75 -0.39
N GLY A 64 -5.09 1.60 -0.99
CA GLY A 64 -6.33 1.28 -0.31
C GLY A 64 -6.26 -0.06 0.42
N ASP A 65 -5.79 -1.10 -0.26
CA ASP A 65 -5.60 -2.44 0.33
C ASP A 65 -4.58 -2.38 1.47
N ARG A 66 -3.46 -1.66 1.29
CA ARG A 66 -2.45 -1.48 2.33
C ARG A 66 -3.02 -0.78 3.57
N LEU A 67 -3.86 0.24 3.39
CA LEU A 67 -4.55 0.91 4.50
C LEU A 67 -5.49 -0.03 5.25
N GLN A 68 -6.22 -0.90 4.53
CA GLN A 68 -7.07 -1.91 5.16
C GLN A 68 -6.27 -2.87 6.03
N HIS A 69 -5.11 -3.35 5.56
CA HIS A 69 -4.23 -4.22 6.36
C HIS A 69 -3.68 -3.52 7.61
N LEU A 70 -3.31 -2.23 7.51
CA LEU A 70 -2.89 -1.44 8.67
C LEU A 70 -4.01 -1.31 9.72
N ILE A 71 -5.25 -1.08 9.28
CA ILE A 71 -6.41 -1.03 10.19
C ILE A 71 -6.63 -2.38 10.87
N GLN A 72 -6.55 -3.48 10.13
CA GLN A 72 -6.69 -4.84 10.69
C GLN A 72 -5.60 -5.13 11.72
N LEU A 73 -4.34 -4.75 11.43
CA LEU A 73 -3.23 -4.94 12.36
C LEU A 73 -3.38 -4.07 13.63
N SER A 74 -3.91 -2.84 13.50
CA SER A 74 -4.12 -1.98 14.66
C SER A 74 -5.21 -2.54 15.58
N GLN A 75 -6.27 -3.11 14.99
CA GLN A 75 -7.32 -3.82 15.71
C GLN A 75 -6.77 -5.07 16.42
N LEU A 76 -5.95 -5.87 15.73
CA LEU A 76 -5.32 -7.07 16.31
C LEU A 76 -4.42 -6.73 17.50
N ARG A 77 -3.67 -5.63 17.42
CA ARG A 77 -2.82 -5.13 18.52
C ARG A 77 -3.57 -4.31 19.57
N ASN A 78 -4.85 -4.04 19.37
CA ASN A 78 -5.68 -3.19 20.22
C ASN A 78 -5.07 -1.79 20.45
N ILE A 79 -4.53 -1.19 19.39
CA ILE A 79 -3.99 0.18 19.38
C ILE A 79 -4.66 1.01 18.27
N SER A 80 -4.53 2.34 18.35
CA SER A 80 -5.02 3.20 17.27
C SER A 80 -4.18 3.02 15.99
N LEU A 81 -4.78 3.28 14.83
CA LEU A 81 -4.06 3.28 13.56
C LEU A 81 -2.84 4.23 13.59
N ALA A 82 -3.02 5.43 14.17
CA ALA A 82 -1.95 6.41 14.30
C ALA A 82 -0.78 5.90 15.15
N GLU A 83 -1.06 5.22 16.27
CA GLU A 83 -0.03 4.62 17.11
C GLU A 83 0.67 3.46 16.40
N LEU A 84 -0.08 2.61 15.68
CA LEU A 84 0.51 1.56 14.86
C LEU A 84 1.46 2.13 13.80
N MET A 85 1.01 3.12 13.03
CA MET A 85 1.82 3.76 11.99
C MET A 85 3.09 4.36 12.56
N LYS A 86 3.01 4.98 13.74
CA LYS A 86 4.18 5.49 14.48
C LYS A 86 5.15 4.37 14.86
N GLN A 87 4.66 3.24 15.39
CA GLN A 87 5.48 2.09 15.76
C GLN A 87 6.18 1.44 14.56
N LEU A 88 5.48 1.38 13.42
CA LEU A 88 6.02 0.83 12.18
C LEU A 88 6.86 1.86 11.39
N GLN A 89 6.98 3.10 11.87
CA GLN A 89 7.64 4.21 11.17
C GLN A 89 7.06 4.44 9.76
N ILE A 90 5.76 4.17 9.60
CA ILE A 90 5.02 4.39 8.36
C ILE A 90 4.44 5.79 8.40
N HIS A 91 4.74 6.56 7.37
CA HIS A 91 4.09 7.85 7.13
C HIS A 91 2.93 7.67 6.15
N PRO A 92 1.84 8.44 6.30
CA PRO A 92 0.80 8.46 5.29
C PRO A 92 1.41 8.87 3.96
N GLN A 93 1.18 8.08 2.91
CA GLN A 93 1.54 8.49 1.56
C GLN A 93 0.56 9.59 1.17
N LEU A 94 1.07 10.81 0.97
CA LEU A 94 0.29 11.89 0.39
C LEU A 94 0.15 11.57 -1.10
N VAL A 95 -1.02 11.08 -1.52
CA VAL A 95 -1.34 10.98 -2.94
C VAL A 95 -1.50 12.41 -3.46
N TYR A 96 -0.50 12.89 -4.18
CA TYR A 96 -0.62 14.14 -4.94
C TYR A 96 -1.33 13.80 -6.25
N VAL A 97 -2.64 14.02 -6.26
CA VAL A 97 -3.43 14.10 -7.50
C VAL A 97 -3.28 15.51 -8.08
#